data_AF-L9XCE2-F1
#
_entry.id   AF-L9XCE2-F1
#
_cell.length_a   1.000
_cell.length_b   1.000
_cell.length_c   1.000
_cell.angle_alpha   90.00
_cell.angle_beta   90.00
_cell.angle_gamma   90.00
#
_symmetry.space_group_name_H-M   'P 1'
#
loop_
_entity.id
_entity.type
_entity.pdbx_description
1 polymer ?
#
loop_
_entity_poly.entity_id
_entity_poly.type
_entity_poly.pdbx_seq_one_letter_code
_entity_poly.pdbx_strand_id
1 'polypeptide(L)'
;MKRRTLLAASAGGAAGVGTAGIGFYLLQEDDERLPECPPMVNDPPETVYRPSHRDDMVTLGTATAGGYGIGLTYMFPHPFWLVTGEEREYVEPSEDNAIHLMAVVWDIETEIVLPIDTGPTIEVTDADGNHIDERAFWPMLSQPMGYHFGENLIIPEAGKYTARVSLPAMSAARTGTFEERFEERVSTEIDFSFDPDDISDLACEAVDDAGESGALEPMEMDMLPLSMLPPIGELPGRILGTVTTSDATLTLTVLNEKYLAVLARTPYNEYPLVAATLSTRIERDDETIFEQTLRETLDPELGVHYGTEIDVAVESDDEIRLSIDTPPQIARHAGYQNAFIDRPDVSLSIE
;
A
#
# COMPACT_ATOMS: atom_id res chain seq x y z
N MET A 1 -11.25 -21.89 -38.16
CA MET A 1 -12.66 -22.09 -37.75
C MET A 1 -12.81 -23.38 -36.96
N LYS A 2 -12.68 -23.33 -35.64
CA LYS A 2 -13.15 -24.38 -34.72
C LYS A 2 -14.03 -23.69 -33.68
N ARG A 3 -15.33 -23.94 -33.77
CA ARG A 3 -16.33 -23.45 -32.81
C ARG A 3 -16.17 -24.25 -31.51
N ARG A 4 -16.01 -23.58 -30.38
CA ARG A 4 -16.19 -24.18 -29.06
C ARG A 4 -17.30 -23.46 -28.30
N THR A 5 -18.09 -24.29 -27.66
CA THR A 5 -19.42 -24.05 -27.10
C THR A 5 -19.27 -23.44 -25.71
N LEU A 6 -19.76 -22.22 -25.51
CA LEU A 6 -19.95 -21.64 -24.19
C LEU A 6 -21.15 -22.32 -23.53
N LEU A 7 -20.89 -23.11 -22.49
CA LEU A 7 -21.91 -23.54 -21.53
C LEU A 7 -22.09 -22.40 -20.52
N ALA A 8 -23.13 -21.60 -20.74
CA ALA A 8 -23.65 -20.70 -19.73
C ALA A 8 -24.26 -21.54 -18.59
N ALA A 9 -23.57 -21.61 -17.45
CA ALA A 9 -24.14 -22.13 -16.20
C ALA A 9 -24.62 -20.94 -15.37
N SER A 10 -25.91 -20.66 -15.45
CA SER A 10 -26.62 -19.81 -14.52
C SER A 10 -27.01 -20.60 -13.26
N ALA A 11 -26.52 -20.16 -12.10
CA ALA A 11 -27.06 -20.47 -10.77
C ALA A 11 -26.95 -19.16 -9.97
N GLY A 12 -28.00 -18.54 -9.44
CA GLY A 12 -29.00 -19.15 -8.55
C GLY A 12 -28.48 -19.00 -7.13
N GLY A 13 -28.92 -17.95 -6.43
CA GLY A 13 -28.30 -17.43 -5.22
C GLY A 13 -28.05 -18.40 -4.06
N ALA A 14 -26.88 -18.24 -3.45
CA ALA A 14 -26.51 -18.55 -2.08
C ALA A 14 -25.30 -17.66 -1.75
N ALA A 15 -25.18 -17.17 -0.51
CA ALA A 15 -24.07 -16.33 -0.06
C ALA A 15 -22.71 -16.98 -0.40
N GLY A 16 -21.94 -16.33 -1.28
CA GLY A 16 -20.73 -16.89 -1.87
C GLY A 16 -19.48 -16.49 -1.08
N VAL A 17 -18.90 -17.45 -0.38
CA VAL A 17 -17.50 -17.40 0.05
C VAL A 17 -16.64 -17.94 -1.11
N GLY A 18 -15.79 -17.08 -1.66
CA GLY A 18 -14.49 -17.40 -2.26
C GLY A 18 -14.40 -18.41 -3.41
N THR A 19 -14.71 -18.00 -4.64
CA THR A 19 -14.11 -18.60 -5.87
C THR A 19 -13.68 -17.54 -6.89
N ALA A 20 -13.42 -16.30 -6.45
CA ALA A 20 -13.11 -15.18 -7.35
C ALA A 20 -11.69 -15.25 -7.96
N GLY A 21 -10.79 -16.07 -7.43
CA GLY A 21 -9.41 -16.16 -7.91
C GLY A 21 -9.11 -17.21 -8.98
N ILE A 22 -10.04 -18.12 -9.29
CA ILE A 22 -9.75 -19.26 -10.18
C ILE A 22 -9.83 -18.85 -11.66
N GLY A 23 -10.61 -17.82 -12.02
CA GLY A 23 -10.82 -17.37 -13.40
C GLY A 23 -9.54 -16.85 -14.06
N PHE A 24 -8.95 -15.79 -13.50
CA PHE A 24 -7.73 -15.17 -14.00
C PHE A 24 -6.54 -16.13 -14.14
N TYR A 25 -6.28 -16.96 -13.13
CA TYR A 25 -5.14 -17.89 -13.18
C TYR A 25 -5.33 -19.03 -14.18
N LEU A 26 -6.58 -19.48 -14.43
CA LEU A 26 -6.87 -20.42 -15.51
C LEU A 26 -6.71 -19.78 -16.90
N LEU A 27 -6.81 -18.44 -17.01
CA LEU A 27 -6.56 -17.71 -18.26
C LEU A 27 -5.05 -17.46 -18.47
N GLN A 28 -4.27 -17.27 -17.40
CA GLN A 28 -2.80 -17.21 -17.48
C GLN A 28 -2.20 -18.49 -18.08
N GLU A 29 -2.70 -19.67 -17.72
CA GLU A 29 -2.19 -20.96 -18.25
C GLU A 29 -2.32 -21.09 -19.79
N ASP A 30 -3.20 -20.33 -20.44
CA ASP A 30 -3.48 -20.40 -21.89
C ASP A 30 -2.95 -19.17 -22.67
N ASP A 31 -2.32 -18.19 -22.01
CA ASP A 31 -1.78 -16.97 -22.65
C ASP A 31 -0.24 -16.97 -22.66
N GLU A 32 0.36 -17.29 -23.81
CA GLU A 32 1.82 -17.32 -24.00
C GLU A 32 2.51 -15.96 -23.74
N ARG A 33 1.76 -14.88 -23.50
CA ARG A 33 2.28 -13.54 -23.17
C ARG A 33 2.52 -13.30 -21.68
N LEU A 34 2.04 -14.19 -20.80
CA LEU A 34 2.15 -14.03 -19.35
C LEU A 34 3.06 -15.12 -18.76
N PRO A 35 3.81 -14.81 -17.69
CA PRO A 35 4.59 -15.83 -17.00
C PRO A 35 3.67 -16.87 -16.34
N GLU A 36 4.12 -18.13 -16.30
CA GLU A 36 3.42 -19.21 -15.60
C GLU A 36 3.57 -19.03 -14.07
N CYS A 37 2.57 -18.42 -13.45
CA CYS A 37 2.54 -18.20 -12.01
C CYS A 37 1.83 -19.34 -11.24
N PRO A 38 2.34 -19.74 -10.06
CA PRO A 38 1.59 -20.60 -9.15
C PRO A 38 0.23 -19.97 -8.80
N PRO A 39 -0.85 -20.76 -8.70
CA PRO A 39 -2.15 -20.24 -8.33
C PRO A 39 -2.11 -19.65 -6.92
N MET A 40 -2.96 -18.65 -6.66
CA MET A 40 -3.10 -18.06 -5.33
C MET A 40 -3.40 -19.10 -4.26
N VAL A 41 -2.97 -18.81 -3.04
CA VAL A 41 -3.31 -19.60 -1.85
C VAL A 41 -4.83 -19.73 -1.74
N ASN A 42 -5.30 -20.98 -1.73
CA ASN A 42 -6.71 -21.29 -1.51
C ASN A 42 -7.07 -21.06 -0.05
N ASP A 43 -8.17 -20.34 0.21
CA ASP A 43 -8.67 -20.01 1.56
C ASP A 43 -7.57 -19.38 2.46
N PRO A 44 -7.04 -18.20 2.06
CA PRO A 44 -5.93 -17.56 2.76
C PRO A 44 -6.36 -17.13 4.18
N PRO A 45 -5.44 -17.17 5.17
CA PRO A 45 -5.75 -16.81 6.55
C PRO A 45 -6.19 -15.34 6.67
N GLU A 46 -6.86 -15.00 7.77
CA GLU A 46 -7.23 -13.62 8.12
C GLU A 46 -6.08 -12.84 8.78
N THR A 47 -4.84 -13.20 8.44
CA THR A 47 -3.61 -12.59 8.99
C THR A 47 -2.58 -12.36 7.88
N VAL A 48 -1.48 -11.68 8.19
CA VAL A 48 -0.36 -11.54 7.25
C VAL A 48 0.27 -12.91 6.97
N TYR A 49 0.36 -13.27 5.68
CA TYR A 49 0.87 -14.56 5.25
C TYR A 49 1.70 -14.44 3.97
N ARG A 50 2.55 -15.44 3.68
CA ARG A 50 3.34 -15.45 2.45
C ARG A 50 2.49 -15.79 1.21
N PRO A 51 2.47 -14.95 0.16
CA PRO A 51 1.77 -15.26 -1.08
C PRO A 51 2.34 -16.49 -1.79
N SER A 52 1.66 -16.95 -2.84
CA SER A 52 2.02 -18.13 -3.64
C SER A 52 3.32 -17.97 -4.42
N HIS A 53 3.66 -16.74 -4.77
CA HIS A 53 4.82 -16.42 -5.59
C HIS A 53 5.37 -15.03 -5.27
N ARG A 54 6.58 -14.78 -5.76
CA ARG A 54 7.23 -13.47 -5.83
C ARG A 54 7.34 -13.06 -7.29
N ASP A 55 6.91 -11.84 -7.58
CA ASP A 55 6.95 -11.26 -8.91
C ASP A 55 8.15 -10.34 -9.09
N ASP A 56 8.68 -10.33 -10.31
CA ASP A 56 9.64 -9.33 -10.76
C ASP A 56 8.93 -8.15 -11.44
N MET A 57 9.65 -7.06 -11.68
CA MET A 57 9.13 -5.87 -12.34
C MET A 57 10.19 -5.15 -13.17
N VAL A 58 9.74 -4.33 -14.12
CA VAL A 58 10.60 -3.45 -14.91
C VAL A 58 10.52 -2.03 -14.37
N THR A 59 11.68 -1.40 -14.11
CA THR A 59 11.75 0.04 -13.84
C THR A 59 11.77 0.82 -15.15
N LEU A 60 10.78 1.70 -15.36
CA LEU A 60 10.65 2.51 -16.55
C LEU A 60 11.51 3.77 -16.52
N GLY A 61 11.62 4.38 -15.34
CA GLY A 61 12.36 5.61 -15.15
C GLY A 61 11.85 6.44 -13.99
N THR A 62 12.58 7.53 -13.73
CA THR A 62 12.28 8.47 -12.65
C THR A 62 12.24 9.90 -13.16
N ALA A 63 11.41 10.73 -12.56
CA ALA A 63 11.39 12.18 -12.76
C ALA A 63 11.21 12.91 -11.43
N THR A 64 11.46 14.22 -11.46
CA THR A 64 11.24 15.09 -10.30
C THR A 64 10.32 16.25 -10.66
N ALA A 65 9.44 16.65 -9.75
CA ALA A 65 8.66 17.87 -9.87
C ALA A 65 8.35 18.44 -8.50
N GLY A 66 8.57 19.74 -8.27
CA GLY A 66 8.15 20.43 -7.04
C GLY A 66 8.61 19.80 -5.72
N GLY A 67 9.82 19.23 -5.66
CA GLY A 67 10.35 18.54 -4.47
C GLY A 67 9.97 17.06 -4.37
N TYR A 68 9.10 16.57 -5.24
CA TYR A 68 8.76 15.16 -5.35
C TYR A 68 9.73 14.45 -6.29
N GLY A 69 10.14 13.24 -5.92
CA GLY A 69 10.64 12.21 -6.83
C GLY A 69 9.50 11.26 -7.18
N ILE A 70 9.46 10.85 -8.45
CA ILE A 70 8.44 9.96 -9.00
C ILE A 70 9.16 8.89 -9.79
N GLY A 71 8.83 7.63 -9.55
CA GLY A 71 9.37 6.48 -10.26
C GLY A 71 8.24 5.64 -10.80
N LEU A 72 8.35 5.22 -12.06
CA LEU A 72 7.40 4.30 -12.67
C LEU A 72 8.03 2.93 -12.85
N THR A 73 7.23 1.91 -12.57
CA THR A 73 7.56 0.51 -12.76
C THR A 73 6.36 -0.19 -13.39
N TYR A 74 6.56 -1.31 -14.08
CA TYR A 74 5.44 -2.15 -14.49
C TYR A 74 5.75 -3.64 -14.26
N MET A 75 4.69 -4.43 -14.18
CA MET A 75 4.75 -5.89 -14.31
C MET A 75 3.57 -6.39 -15.16
N PHE A 76 3.40 -7.70 -15.28
CA PHE A 76 2.18 -8.28 -15.85
C PHE A 76 0.92 -7.84 -15.08
N PRO A 77 -0.28 -7.84 -15.72
CA PRO A 77 -1.52 -7.48 -15.04
C PRO A 77 -1.72 -8.31 -13.77
N HIS A 78 -2.06 -7.64 -12.67
CA HIS A 78 -2.06 -8.26 -11.34
C HIS A 78 -3.39 -8.00 -10.63
N PRO A 79 -4.03 -9.02 -10.00
CA PRO A 79 -5.21 -8.80 -9.19
C PRO A 79 -4.88 -8.07 -7.89
N PHE A 80 -5.82 -7.29 -7.39
CA PHE A 80 -5.70 -6.62 -6.10
C PHE A 80 -7.06 -6.54 -5.41
N TRP A 81 -7.05 -6.10 -4.15
CA TRP A 81 -8.26 -5.94 -3.35
C TRP A 81 -8.43 -4.48 -2.94
N LEU A 82 -9.53 -3.86 -3.35
CA LEU A 82 -9.94 -2.57 -2.81
C LEU A 82 -10.50 -2.79 -1.40
N VAL A 83 -10.23 -1.87 -0.49
CA VAL A 83 -10.72 -1.90 0.89
C VAL A 83 -11.67 -0.72 1.10
N THR A 84 -12.88 -0.98 1.59
CA THR A 84 -13.85 0.06 1.96
C THR A 84 -14.56 -0.33 3.24
N GLY A 85 -14.31 0.43 4.31
CA GLY A 85 -14.65 0.02 5.67
C GLY A 85 -13.93 -1.28 6.00
N GLU A 86 -14.69 -2.36 6.13
CA GLU A 86 -14.21 -3.73 6.38
C GLU A 86 -14.37 -4.65 5.15
N GLU A 87 -15.07 -4.16 4.12
CA GLU A 87 -15.32 -4.93 2.91
C GLU A 87 -14.08 -4.89 2.02
N ARG A 88 -13.78 -6.04 1.39
CA ARG A 88 -12.78 -6.13 0.34
C ARG A 88 -13.42 -6.51 -0.98
N GLU A 89 -13.13 -5.76 -2.02
CA GLU A 89 -13.57 -6.05 -3.38
C GLU A 89 -12.37 -6.57 -4.19
N TYR A 90 -12.50 -7.79 -4.73
CA TYR A 90 -11.50 -8.37 -5.62
C TYR A 90 -11.60 -7.71 -7.00
N VAL A 91 -10.50 -7.13 -7.45
CA VAL A 91 -10.36 -6.55 -8.79
C VAL A 91 -9.56 -7.52 -9.64
N GLU A 92 -10.26 -8.17 -10.58
CA GLU A 92 -9.68 -9.06 -11.57
C GLU A 92 -9.18 -8.25 -12.77
N PRO A 93 -7.92 -8.44 -13.23
CA PRO A 93 -7.47 -7.84 -14.48
C PRO A 93 -8.26 -8.39 -15.66
N SER A 94 -8.53 -7.55 -16.66
CA SER A 94 -9.19 -7.97 -17.90
C SER A 94 -8.18 -8.62 -18.86
N GLU A 95 -8.68 -9.43 -19.80
CA GLU A 95 -7.86 -10.04 -20.87
C GLU A 95 -7.18 -8.99 -21.78
N ASP A 96 -7.73 -7.77 -21.82
CA ASP A 96 -7.19 -6.65 -22.60
C ASP A 96 -6.09 -5.89 -21.83
N ASN A 97 -5.96 -6.10 -20.51
CA ASN A 97 -4.89 -5.47 -19.74
C ASN A 97 -3.53 -6.04 -20.18
N ALA A 98 -2.59 -5.14 -20.46
CA ALA A 98 -1.25 -5.49 -20.90
C ALA A 98 -0.24 -5.44 -19.75
N ILE A 99 -0.41 -4.51 -18.82
CA ILE A 99 0.51 -4.28 -17.70
C ILE A 99 -0.26 -3.90 -16.42
N HIS A 100 0.34 -4.18 -15.27
CA HIS A 100 0.09 -3.46 -14.03
C HIS A 100 1.14 -2.33 -13.93
N LEU A 101 0.73 -1.08 -14.18
CA LEU A 101 1.62 0.07 -14.06
C LEU A 101 1.60 0.54 -12.61
N MET A 102 2.77 0.81 -12.04
CA MET A 102 2.94 1.23 -10.66
C MET A 102 3.78 2.50 -10.55
N ALA A 103 3.51 3.30 -9.54
CA ALA A 103 4.24 4.51 -9.22
C ALA A 103 4.68 4.54 -7.75
N VAL A 104 5.91 4.99 -7.51
CA VAL A 104 6.41 5.36 -6.18
C VAL A 104 6.65 6.86 -6.17
N VAL A 105 6.14 7.55 -5.13
CA VAL A 105 6.26 9.00 -4.96
C VAL A 105 6.94 9.28 -3.63
N TRP A 106 8.04 10.02 -3.64
CA TRP A 106 8.83 10.31 -2.45
C TRP A 106 9.28 11.77 -2.38
N ASP A 107 9.70 12.21 -1.19
CA ASP A 107 10.40 13.47 -1.02
C ASP A 107 11.89 13.32 -1.40
N ILE A 108 12.39 14.13 -2.33
CA ILE A 108 13.77 13.99 -2.83
C ILE A 108 14.84 14.34 -1.77
N GLU A 109 14.47 15.03 -0.69
CA GLU A 109 15.41 15.44 0.34
C GLU A 109 15.55 14.40 1.45
N THR A 110 14.45 13.77 1.85
CA THR A 110 14.40 12.81 2.96
C THR A 110 14.27 11.36 2.51
N GLU A 111 14.00 11.12 1.23
CA GLU A 111 13.68 9.79 0.65
C GLU A 111 12.44 9.12 1.23
N ILE A 112 11.63 9.85 2.01
CA ILE A 112 10.38 9.35 2.58
C ILE A 112 9.35 9.19 1.45
N VAL A 113 8.82 7.96 1.30
CA VAL A 113 7.67 7.69 0.42
C VAL A 113 6.42 8.36 1.00
N LEU A 114 5.71 9.11 0.17
CA LEU A 114 4.67 10.04 0.58
C LEU A 114 3.27 9.40 0.48
N PRO A 115 2.46 9.39 1.57
CA PRO A 115 1.09 8.89 1.53
C PRO A 115 0.17 9.93 0.87
N ILE A 116 -0.21 9.69 -0.38
CA ILE A 116 -1.15 10.55 -1.10
C ILE A 116 -2.45 9.77 -1.25
N ASP A 117 -3.40 9.98 -0.34
CA ASP A 117 -4.62 9.16 -0.24
C ASP A 117 -5.44 9.08 -1.54
N THR A 118 -5.40 10.13 -2.34
CA THR A 118 -6.15 10.22 -3.61
C THR A 118 -5.37 9.69 -4.82
N GLY A 119 -4.09 9.34 -4.64
CA GLY A 119 -3.20 8.87 -5.68
C GLY A 119 -2.81 9.89 -6.75
N PRO A 120 -1.80 9.59 -7.57
CA PRO A 120 -1.50 10.34 -8.79
C PRO A 120 -2.57 10.07 -9.86
N THR A 121 -2.86 11.08 -10.68
CA THR A 121 -3.49 10.84 -11.99
C THR A 121 -2.39 10.63 -13.02
N ILE A 122 -2.46 9.54 -13.78
CA ILE A 122 -1.51 9.22 -14.84
C ILE A 122 -2.24 9.19 -16.17
N GLU A 123 -1.78 10.02 -17.10
CA GLU A 123 -2.19 10.04 -18.51
C GLU A 123 -1.07 9.40 -19.34
N VAL A 124 -1.42 8.44 -20.20
CA VAL A 124 -0.49 7.76 -21.11
C VAL A 124 -0.82 8.15 -22.55
N THR A 125 0.22 8.56 -23.29
CA THR A 125 0.14 8.90 -24.73
C THR A 125 1.18 8.12 -25.52
N ASP A 126 0.89 7.81 -26.78
CA ASP A 126 1.85 7.20 -27.70
C ASP A 126 2.83 8.23 -28.30
N ALA A 127 3.79 7.75 -29.09
CA ALA A 127 4.80 8.58 -29.74
C ALA A 127 4.24 9.63 -30.72
N ASP A 128 3.01 9.44 -31.23
CA ASP A 128 2.32 10.39 -32.10
C ASP A 128 1.46 11.39 -31.30
N GLY A 129 1.41 11.24 -29.97
CA GLY A 129 0.61 12.05 -29.05
C GLY A 129 -0.86 11.64 -28.98
N ASN A 130 -1.22 10.46 -29.46
CA ASN A 130 -2.57 9.94 -29.27
C ASN A 130 -2.73 9.47 -27.83
N HIS A 131 -3.90 9.78 -27.27
CA HIS A 131 -4.28 9.36 -25.92
C HIS A 131 -4.55 7.85 -25.87
N ILE A 132 -3.92 7.17 -24.91
CA ILE A 132 -4.06 5.73 -24.67
C ILE A 132 -4.95 5.49 -23.46
N ASP A 133 -4.66 6.13 -22.34
CA ASP A 133 -5.43 6.00 -21.10
C ASP A 133 -5.20 7.20 -20.16
N GLU A 134 -6.16 7.46 -19.26
CA GLU A 134 -6.00 8.43 -18.16
C GLU A 134 -6.90 8.04 -16.98
N ARG A 135 -6.28 7.92 -15.79
CA ARG A 135 -7.00 7.62 -14.55
C ARG A 135 -6.17 7.92 -13.31
N ALA A 136 -6.84 7.97 -12.16
CA ALA A 136 -6.18 7.99 -10.85
C ALA A 136 -5.73 6.58 -10.49
N PHE A 137 -4.53 6.45 -9.95
CA PHE A 137 -3.99 5.18 -9.49
C PHE A 137 -4.35 4.94 -8.03
N TRP A 138 -4.65 3.69 -7.68
CA TRP A 138 -5.02 3.35 -6.33
C TRP A 138 -3.79 3.34 -5.42
N PRO A 139 -3.86 3.93 -4.21
CA PRO A 139 -2.87 3.66 -3.17
C PRO A 139 -2.95 2.18 -2.76
N MET A 140 -1.81 1.52 -2.74
CA MET A 140 -1.67 0.07 -2.58
C MET A 140 -0.60 -0.26 -1.55
N LEU A 141 -0.72 -1.44 -0.94
CA LEU A 141 0.30 -2.05 -0.09
C LEU A 141 0.58 -3.47 -0.59
N SER A 142 1.84 -3.76 -0.87
CA SER A 142 2.33 -5.11 -1.17
C SER A 142 3.51 -5.47 -0.26
N GLN A 143 3.79 -6.77 -0.10
CA GLN A 143 4.94 -7.23 0.68
C GLN A 143 6.27 -6.84 0.01
N PRO A 144 6.46 -7.00 -1.31
CA PRO A 144 7.73 -6.65 -1.95
C PRO A 144 7.98 -5.14 -2.04
N MET A 145 6.97 -4.32 -2.33
CA MET A 145 7.18 -2.88 -2.63
C MET A 145 6.79 -1.94 -1.49
N GLY A 146 6.03 -2.40 -0.50
CA GLY A 146 5.45 -1.52 0.51
C GLY A 146 4.36 -0.62 -0.08
N TYR A 147 4.27 0.62 0.40
CA TYR A 147 3.29 1.59 -0.09
C TYR A 147 3.67 2.12 -1.48
N HIS A 148 2.76 2.00 -2.43
CA HIS A 148 2.91 2.46 -3.81
C HIS A 148 1.54 2.79 -4.40
N PHE A 149 1.51 3.21 -5.66
CA PHE A 149 0.28 3.39 -6.42
C PHE A 149 0.26 2.42 -7.60
N GLY A 150 -0.90 1.88 -7.97
CA GLY A 150 -0.98 0.95 -9.11
C GLY A 150 -2.32 0.93 -9.81
N GLU A 151 -2.30 0.47 -11.06
CA GLU A 151 -3.49 0.17 -11.86
C GLU A 151 -3.16 -0.72 -13.07
N ASN A 152 -4.12 -1.55 -13.48
CA ASN A 152 -4.01 -2.37 -14.69
C ASN A 152 -4.41 -1.56 -15.92
N LEU A 153 -3.49 -1.45 -16.89
CA LEU A 153 -3.65 -0.63 -18.09
C LEU A 153 -3.76 -1.47 -19.35
N ILE A 154 -4.43 -0.91 -20.37
CA ILE A 154 -4.45 -1.47 -21.73
C ILE A 154 -3.37 -0.72 -22.52
N ILE A 155 -2.33 -1.45 -22.97
CA ILE A 155 -1.29 -0.91 -23.86
C ILE A 155 -1.39 -1.67 -25.19
N PRO A 156 -1.71 -0.99 -26.30
CA PRO A 156 -2.18 -1.67 -27.51
C PRO A 156 -1.09 -2.44 -28.27
N GLU A 157 0.15 -1.95 -28.26
CA GLU A 157 1.25 -2.55 -29.04
C GLU A 157 2.62 -2.19 -28.46
N ALA A 158 3.67 -2.87 -28.94
CA ALA A 158 5.04 -2.50 -28.60
C ALA A 158 5.36 -1.10 -29.15
N GLY A 159 6.00 -0.26 -28.34
CA GLY A 159 6.24 1.11 -28.76
C GLY A 159 6.82 2.02 -27.67
N LYS A 160 6.87 3.31 -28.01
CA LYS A 160 7.26 4.37 -27.08
C LYS A 160 6.03 5.13 -26.61
N TYR A 161 6.03 5.44 -25.33
CA TYR A 161 4.93 6.09 -24.64
C TYR A 161 5.47 7.19 -23.73
N THR A 162 4.62 8.16 -23.41
CA THR A 162 4.88 9.17 -22.40
C THR A 162 3.78 9.11 -21.35
N ALA A 163 4.18 8.91 -20.09
CA ALA A 163 3.31 9.01 -18.94
C ALA A 163 3.41 10.40 -18.32
N ARG A 164 2.33 11.19 -18.39
CA ARG A 164 2.18 12.42 -17.61
C ARG A 164 1.63 12.07 -16.23
N VAL A 165 2.44 12.23 -15.21
CA VAL A 165 2.07 12.01 -13.81
C VAL A 165 1.67 13.34 -13.18
N SER A 166 0.45 13.42 -12.66
CA SER A 166 -0.09 14.59 -11.96
C SER A 166 -0.36 14.27 -10.50
N LEU A 167 0.34 14.94 -9.60
CA LEU A 167 0.19 14.77 -8.15
C LEU A 167 -0.74 15.84 -7.58
N PRO A 168 -1.78 15.47 -6.81
CA PRO A 168 -2.56 16.43 -6.06
C PRO A 168 -1.73 17.03 -4.91
N ALA A 169 -2.22 18.12 -4.32
CA ALA A 169 -1.69 18.63 -3.06
C ALA A 169 -1.88 17.57 -1.95
N MET A 170 -0.95 17.53 -0.99
CA MET A 170 -1.00 16.59 0.14
C MET A 170 -2.26 16.82 0.99
N SER A 171 -3.00 15.76 1.29
CA SER A 171 -4.15 15.76 2.23
C SER A 171 -3.72 15.62 3.69
N ALA A 172 -2.68 14.82 3.94
CA ALA A 172 -2.16 14.54 5.27
C ALA A 172 -1.69 15.83 5.98
N ALA A 173 -1.83 15.87 7.30
CA ALA A 173 -1.21 16.92 8.09
C ALA A 173 0.31 16.82 7.94
N ARG A 174 1.01 17.94 8.09
CA ARG A 174 2.47 18.00 7.99
C ARG A 174 3.03 18.79 9.15
N THR A 175 4.19 18.38 9.64
CA THR A 175 4.91 19.05 10.73
C THR A 175 6.39 19.21 10.38
N GLY A 176 7.13 19.95 11.21
CA GLY A 176 8.55 20.17 11.02
C GLY A 176 8.84 20.89 9.70
N THR A 177 9.86 20.43 8.97
CA THR A 177 10.24 21.03 7.68
C THR A 177 9.24 20.73 6.54
N PHE A 178 8.19 19.95 6.78
CA PHE A 178 7.15 19.65 5.80
C PHE A 178 5.93 20.57 5.86
N GLU A 179 5.76 21.42 6.90
CA GLU A 179 4.55 22.24 7.10
C GLU A 179 4.09 23.00 5.84
N GLU A 180 5.04 23.65 5.16
CA GLU A 180 4.82 24.49 3.97
C GLU A 180 5.16 23.78 2.64
N ARG A 181 5.48 22.47 2.67
CA ARG A 181 5.82 21.70 1.46
C ARG A 181 4.59 20.97 0.93
N PHE A 182 4.58 20.63 -0.36
CA PHE A 182 3.55 19.77 -0.98
C PHE A 182 2.13 20.37 -1.02
N GLU A 183 2.01 21.70 -1.05
CA GLU A 183 0.73 22.43 -1.01
C GLU A 183 0.06 22.60 -2.38
N GLU A 184 0.83 22.47 -3.45
CA GLU A 184 0.38 22.72 -4.81
C GLU A 184 0.35 21.42 -5.62
N ARG A 185 -0.57 21.37 -6.59
CA ARG A 185 -0.56 20.34 -7.62
C ARG A 185 0.70 20.49 -8.48
N VAL A 186 1.38 19.39 -8.75
CA VAL A 186 2.53 19.33 -9.66
C VAL A 186 2.30 18.27 -10.74
N SER A 187 3.02 18.39 -11.85
CA SER A 187 2.99 17.39 -12.91
C SER A 187 4.36 17.23 -13.55
N THR A 188 4.67 16.01 -13.99
CA THR A 188 5.88 15.71 -14.76
C THR A 188 5.58 14.67 -15.84
N GLU A 189 6.53 14.46 -16.75
CA GLU A 189 6.46 13.45 -17.79
C GLU A 189 7.60 12.45 -17.63
N ILE A 190 7.30 11.17 -17.86
CA ILE A 190 8.27 10.07 -17.92
C ILE A 190 8.04 9.34 -19.23
N ASP A 191 9.04 9.39 -20.11
CA ASP A 191 9.05 8.60 -21.35
C ASP A 191 9.45 7.17 -21.04
N PHE A 192 8.75 6.20 -21.63
CA PHE A 192 9.06 4.78 -21.48
C PHE A 192 8.86 4.03 -22.79
N SER A 193 9.43 2.82 -22.86
CA SER A 193 9.18 1.88 -23.93
C SER A 193 8.48 0.64 -23.36
N PHE A 194 7.59 0.06 -24.15
CA PHE A 194 6.91 -1.17 -23.81
C PHE A 194 7.17 -2.18 -24.94
N ASP A 195 7.63 -3.37 -24.57
CA ASP A 195 7.69 -4.54 -25.41
C ASP A 195 6.93 -5.68 -24.71
N PRO A 196 5.92 -6.31 -25.34
CA PRO A 196 5.24 -7.46 -24.74
C PRO A 196 6.20 -8.60 -24.35
N ASP A 197 7.34 -8.72 -25.02
CA ASP A 197 8.34 -9.74 -24.69
C ASP A 197 8.94 -9.49 -23.29
N ASP A 198 9.07 -8.23 -22.85
CA ASP A 198 9.58 -7.87 -21.52
C ASP A 198 8.70 -8.45 -20.41
N ILE A 199 7.38 -8.57 -20.63
CA ILE A 199 6.43 -9.13 -19.67
C ILE A 199 6.58 -10.64 -19.56
N SER A 200 6.71 -11.32 -20.70
CA SER A 200 6.86 -12.78 -20.74
C SER A 200 8.18 -13.26 -20.10
N ASP A 201 9.19 -12.39 -20.06
CA ASP A 201 10.50 -12.66 -19.45
C ASP A 201 10.53 -12.36 -17.94
N LEU A 202 9.49 -11.74 -17.37
CA LEU A 202 9.44 -11.46 -15.92
C LEU A 202 9.33 -12.76 -15.12
N ALA A 203 10.13 -12.83 -14.05
CA ALA A 203 10.09 -13.99 -13.15
C ALA A 203 8.81 -13.96 -12.29
N CYS A 204 8.21 -15.15 -12.13
CA CYS A 204 7.15 -15.43 -11.18
C CYS A 204 7.55 -16.66 -10.37
N GLU A 205 8.27 -16.46 -9.28
CA GLU A 205 8.92 -17.53 -8.54
C GLU A 205 8.02 -18.07 -7.42
N ALA A 206 7.81 -19.39 -7.40
CA ALA A 206 7.03 -20.03 -6.36
C ALA A 206 7.65 -19.87 -4.96
N VAL A 207 6.79 -19.72 -3.96
CA VAL A 207 7.18 -19.62 -2.56
C VAL A 207 6.85 -20.95 -1.86
N ASP A 208 7.85 -21.60 -1.27
CA ASP A 208 7.73 -22.94 -0.69
C ASP A 208 6.73 -23.03 0.48
N ASP A 209 6.63 -21.98 1.29
CA ASP A 209 5.80 -21.85 2.50
C ASP A 209 4.60 -20.92 2.29
N ALA A 210 4.05 -20.89 1.07
CA ALA A 210 2.87 -20.12 0.74
C ALA A 210 1.67 -20.47 1.65
N GLY A 211 1.03 -19.43 2.19
CA GLY A 211 -0.09 -19.56 3.14
C GLY A 211 0.33 -19.57 4.61
N GLU A 212 1.62 -19.74 4.93
CA GLU A 212 2.13 -19.64 6.30
C GLU A 212 2.30 -18.18 6.73
N SER A 213 2.23 -17.92 8.05
CA SER A 213 2.46 -16.60 8.63
C SER A 213 3.86 -16.10 8.28
N GLY A 214 3.93 -14.91 7.70
CA GLY A 214 5.19 -14.32 7.24
C GLY A 214 4.94 -13.31 6.12
N ALA A 215 6.00 -12.60 5.72
CA ALA A 215 5.98 -11.75 4.54
C ALA A 215 7.21 -12.01 3.66
N LEU A 216 7.06 -11.82 2.35
CA LEU A 216 8.19 -11.73 1.44
C LEU A 216 9.09 -10.57 1.86
N GLU A 217 10.39 -10.80 1.75
CA GLU A 217 11.37 -9.72 1.93
C GLU A 217 11.12 -8.61 0.90
N PRO A 218 11.29 -7.33 1.30
CA PRO A 218 11.24 -6.20 0.39
C PRO A 218 12.12 -6.46 -0.84
N MET A 219 11.61 -6.10 -2.02
CA MET A 219 12.40 -6.23 -3.25
C MET A 219 13.36 -5.06 -3.41
N GLU A 220 14.48 -5.30 -4.08
CA GLU A 220 15.36 -4.22 -4.52
C GLU A 220 14.70 -3.48 -5.69
N MET A 221 14.43 -2.19 -5.51
CA MET A 221 13.81 -1.33 -6.52
C MET A 221 14.82 -0.25 -6.91
N ASP A 222 15.77 -0.56 -7.79
CA ASP A 222 16.89 0.32 -8.14
C ASP A 222 16.48 1.81 -8.24
N MET A 223 17.13 2.67 -7.46
CA MET A 223 16.89 4.12 -7.35
C MET A 223 15.55 4.56 -6.74
N LEU A 224 14.65 3.64 -6.37
CA LEU A 224 13.37 3.92 -5.74
C LEU A 224 13.43 3.61 -4.24
N PRO A 225 13.03 4.54 -3.36
CA PRO A 225 12.97 4.25 -1.94
C PRO A 225 11.82 3.29 -1.62
N LEU A 226 12.03 2.46 -0.61
CA LEU A 226 10.96 1.67 0.01
C LEU A 226 10.25 2.52 1.06
N SER A 227 8.95 2.30 1.23
CA SER A 227 8.17 2.98 2.26
C SER A 227 8.47 2.39 3.63
N MET A 228 9.49 2.92 4.31
CA MET A 228 9.94 2.47 5.63
C MET A 228 9.71 3.55 6.68
N LEU A 229 9.29 3.14 7.88
CA LEU A 229 9.32 4.01 9.05
C LEU A 229 10.71 3.98 9.71
N PRO A 230 11.11 5.04 10.43
CA PRO A 230 12.36 5.03 11.18
C PRO A 230 12.43 3.85 12.17
N PRO A 231 13.62 3.28 12.41
CA PRO A 231 13.80 2.26 13.44
C PRO A 231 13.31 2.74 14.80
N ILE A 232 12.69 1.87 15.58
CA ILE A 232 12.10 2.24 16.89
C ILE A 232 13.11 2.97 17.80
N GLY A 233 14.35 2.50 17.85
CA GLY A 233 15.40 3.09 18.69
C GLY A 233 15.90 4.47 18.24
N GLU A 234 15.51 4.91 17.04
CA GLU A 234 15.87 6.21 16.47
C GLU A 234 14.70 7.21 16.52
N LEU A 235 13.53 6.78 16.99
CA LEU A 235 12.37 7.66 17.10
C LEU A 235 12.62 8.80 18.10
N PRO A 236 12.25 10.05 17.74
CA PRO A 236 12.35 11.17 18.66
C PRO A 236 11.36 11.03 19.84
N GLY A 237 11.71 11.68 20.95
CA GLY A 237 10.88 11.73 22.15
C GLY A 237 11.13 10.59 23.14
N ARG A 238 10.18 10.40 24.06
CA ARG A 238 10.17 9.27 25.00
C ARG A 238 9.28 8.17 24.42
N ILE A 239 9.90 7.09 23.99
CA ILE A 239 9.20 5.87 23.59
C ILE A 239 8.50 5.29 24.82
N LEU A 240 7.17 5.15 24.74
CA LEU A 240 6.36 4.61 25.82
C LEU A 240 6.29 3.08 25.76
N GLY A 241 6.25 2.52 24.55
CA GLY A 241 6.14 1.08 24.36
C GLY A 241 5.63 0.73 22.96
N THR A 242 5.42 -0.56 22.76
CA THR A 242 4.89 -1.12 21.51
C THR A 242 3.83 -2.17 21.84
N VAL A 243 2.72 -2.14 21.12
CA VAL A 243 1.61 -3.09 21.21
C VAL A 243 1.30 -3.66 19.84
N THR A 244 0.69 -4.84 19.78
CA THR A 244 0.31 -5.50 18.53
C THR A 244 -1.21 -5.68 18.45
N THR A 245 -1.82 -5.35 17.32
CA THR A 245 -3.26 -5.51 17.08
C THR A 245 -3.50 -5.80 15.60
N SER A 246 -4.34 -6.79 15.28
CA SER A 246 -4.75 -7.08 13.89
C SER A 246 -3.58 -7.22 12.91
N ASP A 247 -2.53 -7.94 13.33
CA ASP A 247 -1.25 -8.05 12.63
C ASP A 247 -0.47 -6.74 12.45
N ALA A 248 -0.95 -5.60 12.93
CA ALA A 248 -0.20 -4.36 13.01
C ALA A 248 0.64 -4.28 14.29
N THR A 249 1.75 -3.58 14.21
CA THR A 249 2.58 -3.18 15.36
C THR A 249 2.45 -1.67 15.55
N LEU A 250 1.98 -1.24 16.72
CA LEU A 250 1.79 0.17 17.08
C LEU A 250 2.85 0.58 18.10
N THR A 251 3.75 1.50 17.73
CA THR A 251 4.73 2.08 18.65
C THR A 251 4.30 3.48 19.08
N LEU A 252 4.29 3.71 20.38
CA LEU A 252 3.88 4.99 20.97
C LEU A 252 5.12 5.76 21.43
N THR A 253 5.21 7.03 21.06
CA THR A 253 6.21 7.98 21.56
C THR A 253 5.58 9.31 21.94
N VAL A 254 6.11 9.95 22.98
CA VAL A 254 5.70 11.28 23.40
C VAL A 254 6.83 12.27 23.16
N LEU A 255 6.55 13.29 22.35
CA LEU A 255 7.48 14.37 22.02
C LEU A 255 7.19 15.59 22.89
N ASN A 256 8.24 16.15 23.50
CA ASN A 256 8.19 17.37 24.32
C ASN A 256 7.09 17.37 25.40
N GLU A 257 6.70 16.18 25.89
CA GLU A 257 5.60 15.96 26.85
C GLU A 257 4.21 16.43 26.38
N LYS A 258 4.06 16.80 25.10
CA LYS A 258 2.89 17.51 24.59
C LYS A 258 2.30 16.94 23.32
N TYR A 259 2.97 15.98 22.69
CA TYR A 259 2.49 15.36 21.47
C TYR A 259 2.66 13.86 21.57
N LEU A 260 1.54 13.13 21.51
CA LEU A 260 1.52 11.68 21.40
C LEU A 260 1.52 11.31 19.93
N ALA A 261 2.51 10.53 19.51
CA ALA A 261 2.59 9.94 18.18
C ALA A 261 2.50 8.41 18.26
N VAL A 262 1.70 7.83 17.37
CA VAL A 262 1.52 6.39 17.19
C VAL A 262 1.94 6.02 15.78
N LEU A 263 3.00 5.23 15.69
CA LEU A 263 3.51 4.71 14.42
C LEU A 263 2.94 3.31 14.19
N ALA A 264 2.11 3.16 13.16
CA ALA A 264 1.51 1.88 12.79
C ALA A 264 2.33 1.20 11.70
N ARG A 265 2.81 -0.02 11.99
CA ARG A 265 3.70 -0.81 11.12
C ARG A 265 3.07 -2.14 10.74
N THR A 266 3.40 -2.63 9.55
CA THR A 266 3.30 -4.07 9.24
C THR A 266 4.25 -4.88 10.14
N PRO A 267 3.96 -6.15 10.45
CA PRO A 267 4.67 -6.89 11.52
C PRO A 267 6.02 -7.47 11.08
N TYR A 268 6.26 -7.61 9.77
CA TYR A 268 7.49 -8.22 9.23
C TYR A 268 8.37 -7.20 8.50
N ASN A 269 7.78 -6.39 7.61
CA ASN A 269 8.54 -5.46 6.76
C ASN A 269 8.56 -4.03 7.32
N GLU A 270 7.88 -3.77 8.44
CA GLU A 270 7.85 -2.48 9.13
C GLU A 270 7.34 -1.28 8.29
N TYR A 271 6.70 -1.55 7.14
CA TYR A 271 6.06 -0.53 6.32
C TYR A 271 4.97 0.23 7.09
N PRO A 272 4.77 1.54 6.85
CA PRO A 272 3.71 2.31 7.46
C PRO A 272 2.34 1.81 7.02
N LEU A 273 1.42 1.72 7.98
CA LEU A 273 0.00 1.54 7.71
C LEU A 273 -0.66 2.92 7.73
N VAL A 274 -1.19 3.34 6.57
CA VAL A 274 -1.78 4.66 6.34
C VAL A 274 -3.27 4.56 6.04
N ALA A 275 -3.96 5.70 5.98
CA ALA A 275 -5.38 5.83 5.73
C ALA A 275 -6.27 5.05 6.73
N ALA A 276 -5.81 4.90 7.97
CA ALA A 276 -6.59 4.38 9.09
C ALA A 276 -7.16 5.51 9.95
N THR A 277 -8.12 5.20 10.81
CA THR A 277 -8.56 6.11 11.88
C THR A 277 -8.27 5.45 13.21
N LEU A 278 -7.49 6.13 14.05
CA LEU A 278 -7.13 5.65 15.38
C LEU A 278 -7.62 6.65 16.43
N SER A 279 -8.02 6.14 17.58
CA SER A 279 -8.32 6.92 18.77
C SER A 279 -7.51 6.44 19.96
N THR A 280 -7.19 7.35 20.88
CA THR A 280 -6.44 7.06 22.09
C THR A 280 -7.24 7.48 23.32
N ARG A 281 -7.09 6.72 24.40
CA ARG A 281 -7.55 7.08 25.74
C ARG A 281 -6.43 6.86 26.75
N ILE A 282 -6.23 7.81 27.66
CA ILE A 282 -5.27 7.69 28.78
C ILE A 282 -6.08 7.61 30.08
N GLU A 283 -5.83 6.57 30.85
CA GLU A 283 -6.48 6.29 32.13
C GLU A 283 -5.47 6.34 33.27
N ARG A 284 -5.84 6.99 34.38
CA ARG A 284 -5.06 7.05 35.63
C ARG A 284 -6.00 6.77 36.79
N ASP A 285 -5.63 5.86 37.68
CA ASP A 285 -6.46 5.47 38.83
C ASP A 285 -7.90 5.10 38.42
N ASP A 286 -8.07 4.36 37.32
CA ASP A 286 -9.36 3.99 36.70
C ASP A 286 -10.22 5.17 36.20
N GLU A 287 -9.68 6.39 36.12
CA GLU A 287 -10.33 7.56 35.57
C GLU A 287 -9.73 7.95 34.20
N THR A 288 -10.60 8.21 33.21
CA THR A 288 -10.16 8.76 31.92
C THR A 288 -9.74 10.22 32.08
N ILE A 289 -8.45 10.50 31.86
CA ILE A 289 -7.88 11.85 31.94
C ILE A 289 -7.67 12.51 30.58
N PHE A 290 -7.63 11.72 29.50
CA PHE A 290 -7.51 12.21 28.13
C PHE A 290 -8.15 11.22 27.15
N GLU A 291 -8.84 11.72 26.13
CA GLU A 291 -9.39 10.90 25.04
C GLU A 291 -9.54 11.73 23.77
N GLN A 292 -8.96 11.25 22.66
CA GLN A 292 -8.99 11.96 21.38
C GLN A 292 -8.75 11.03 20.19
N THR A 293 -9.30 11.39 19.03
CA THR A 293 -8.92 10.81 17.73
C THR A 293 -7.57 11.35 17.30
N LEU A 294 -6.71 10.45 16.81
CA LEU A 294 -5.38 10.75 16.30
C LEU A 294 -5.45 11.16 14.84
N ARG A 295 -4.70 12.19 14.46
CA ARG A 295 -4.63 12.70 13.09
C ARG A 295 -3.44 12.10 12.36
N GLU A 296 -3.68 11.56 11.17
CA GLU A 296 -2.59 11.15 10.28
C GLU A 296 -1.75 12.37 9.87
N THR A 297 -0.45 12.26 10.12
CA THR A 297 0.52 13.34 10.01
C THR A 297 1.82 12.80 9.41
N LEU A 298 2.43 13.59 8.53
CA LEU A 298 3.73 13.34 7.94
C LEU A 298 4.76 14.29 8.56
N ASP A 299 5.85 13.73 9.05
CA ASP A 299 6.96 14.46 9.66
C ASP A 299 8.30 13.94 9.13
N PRO A 300 9.32 14.79 8.92
CA PRO A 300 10.62 14.36 8.42
C PRO A 300 11.41 13.43 9.36
N GLU A 301 11.14 13.46 10.67
CA GLU A 301 11.84 12.64 11.67
C GLU A 301 11.03 11.41 12.11
N LEU A 302 9.69 11.49 12.08
CA LEU A 302 8.81 10.36 12.43
C LEU A 302 8.34 9.54 11.22
N GLY A 303 8.36 10.11 10.02
CA GLY A 303 7.60 9.58 8.88
C GLY A 303 6.09 9.76 9.08
N VAL A 304 5.31 8.85 8.48
CA VAL A 304 3.85 8.85 8.64
C VAL A 304 3.47 8.27 10.00
N HIS A 305 2.64 9.01 10.74
CA HIS A 305 2.19 8.61 12.07
C HIS A 305 0.79 9.17 12.36
N TYR A 306 0.17 8.64 13.41
CA TYR A 306 -1.10 9.15 13.94
C TYR A 306 -0.82 9.89 15.24
N GLY A 307 -1.15 11.19 15.32
CA GLY A 307 -0.83 11.94 16.53
C GLY A 307 -1.81 13.01 16.95
N THR A 308 -1.64 13.46 18.19
CA THR A 308 -2.46 14.50 18.83
C THR A 308 -1.63 15.26 19.85
N GLU A 309 -1.96 16.54 20.05
CA GLU A 309 -1.49 17.26 21.22
C GLU A 309 -2.15 16.69 22.48
N ILE A 310 -1.39 16.63 23.57
CA ILE A 310 -1.84 16.22 24.91
C ILE A 310 -1.53 17.33 25.91
N ASP A 311 -2.47 17.60 26.82
CA ASP A 311 -2.34 18.59 27.90
C ASP A 311 -2.14 17.93 29.29
N VAL A 312 -2.06 16.61 29.31
CA VAL A 312 -1.74 15.78 30.48
C VAL A 312 -0.36 15.16 30.31
N ALA A 313 0.41 15.10 31.40
CA ALA A 313 1.67 14.37 31.42
C ALA A 313 1.39 12.87 31.54
N VAL A 314 2.01 12.06 30.68
CA VAL A 314 1.97 10.60 30.79
C VAL A 314 2.93 10.16 31.91
N GLU A 315 2.40 9.55 32.96
CA GLU A 315 3.12 9.12 34.16
C GLU A 315 3.19 7.59 34.25
N SER A 316 4.07 7.07 35.12
CA SER A 316 4.08 5.64 35.45
C SER A 316 2.74 5.23 36.05
N ASP A 317 2.35 3.98 35.85
CA ASP A 317 1.04 3.40 36.19
C ASP A 317 -0.16 3.91 35.36
N ASP A 318 0.04 4.84 34.42
CA ASP A 318 -1.00 5.18 33.43
C ASP A 318 -1.27 3.98 32.50
N GLU A 319 -2.53 3.83 32.05
CA GLU A 319 -2.91 2.90 30.98
C GLU A 319 -3.31 3.70 29.73
N ILE A 320 -2.63 3.45 28.61
CA ILE A 320 -2.99 4.01 27.31
C ILE A 320 -3.72 2.95 26.49
N ARG A 321 -5.00 3.20 26.17
CA ARG A 321 -5.78 2.39 25.23
C ARG A 321 -5.74 3.00 23.84
N LEU A 322 -5.51 2.17 22.83
CA LEU A 322 -5.63 2.51 21.42
C LEU A 322 -6.77 1.71 20.79
N SER A 323 -7.59 2.40 20.02
CA SER A 323 -8.68 1.83 19.22
C SER A 323 -8.42 2.11 17.75
N ILE A 324 -8.59 1.11 16.90
CA ILE A 324 -8.63 1.29 15.44
C ILE A 324 -10.10 1.46 15.08
N ASP A 325 -10.52 2.68 14.77
CA ASP A 325 -11.91 2.99 14.42
C ASP A 325 -12.23 2.58 12.98
N THR A 326 -11.24 2.66 12.08
CA THR A 326 -11.34 2.25 10.68
C THR A 326 -9.99 1.67 10.25
N PRO A 327 -9.96 0.48 9.62
CA PRO A 327 -8.69 -0.13 9.22
C PRO A 327 -8.05 0.69 8.08
N PRO A 328 -6.77 0.49 7.77
CA PRO A 328 -6.11 1.12 6.62
C PRO A 328 -6.93 1.01 5.32
N GLN A 329 -7.41 2.15 4.79
CA GLN A 329 -8.29 2.22 3.61
C GLN A 329 -7.51 2.32 2.30
N ILE A 330 -6.60 1.38 2.09
CA ILE A 330 -5.74 1.32 0.91
C ILE A 330 -5.75 -0.10 0.33
N ALA A 331 -5.61 -0.19 -0.99
CA ALA A 331 -5.71 -1.46 -1.70
C ALA A 331 -4.58 -2.43 -1.29
N ARG A 332 -4.80 -3.71 -1.53
CA ARG A 332 -3.94 -4.80 -1.04
C ARG A 332 -3.59 -5.76 -2.17
N HIS A 333 -2.35 -6.25 -2.16
CA HIS A 333 -1.97 -7.45 -2.90
C HIS A 333 -2.08 -8.70 -2.02
N ALA A 334 -1.92 -9.86 -2.64
CA ALA A 334 -1.89 -11.15 -1.96
C ALA A 334 -0.85 -11.16 -0.82
N GLY A 335 -1.19 -11.81 0.29
CA GLY A 335 -0.41 -11.81 1.52
C GLY A 335 -0.83 -10.74 2.53
N TYR A 336 -1.52 -9.67 2.08
CA TYR A 336 -2.08 -8.62 2.94
C TYR A 336 -3.59 -8.42 2.79
N GLN A 337 -4.25 -9.08 1.83
CA GLN A 337 -5.64 -8.82 1.45
C GLN A 337 -6.69 -9.05 2.56
N ASN A 338 -6.36 -9.85 3.57
CA ASN A 338 -7.22 -10.08 4.73
C ASN A 338 -6.67 -9.48 6.04
N ALA A 339 -5.44 -8.96 6.03
CA ALA A 339 -4.77 -8.46 7.23
C ALA A 339 -5.25 -7.04 7.60
N PHE A 340 -5.03 -6.65 8.86
CA PHE A 340 -5.31 -5.30 9.37
C PHE A 340 -6.79 -4.89 9.39
N ILE A 341 -7.71 -5.83 9.19
CA ILE A 341 -9.17 -5.57 9.15
C ILE A 341 -9.81 -5.66 10.52
N ASP A 342 -9.41 -6.64 11.34
CA ASP A 342 -9.86 -6.74 12.72
C ASP A 342 -9.49 -5.47 13.50
N ARG A 343 -10.23 -5.15 14.57
CA ARG A 343 -10.01 -3.91 15.35
C ARG A 343 -10.22 -4.09 16.85
N PRO A 344 -9.53 -5.03 17.51
CA PRO A 344 -9.56 -5.09 18.96
C PRO A 344 -8.81 -3.89 19.55
N ASP A 345 -9.40 -3.29 20.58
CA ASP A 345 -8.71 -2.32 21.40
C ASP A 345 -7.49 -2.96 22.05
N VAL A 346 -6.39 -2.21 22.14
CA VAL A 346 -5.17 -2.64 22.81
C VAL A 346 -4.73 -1.64 23.86
N SER A 347 -4.14 -2.15 24.93
CA SER A 347 -3.67 -1.36 26.07
C SER A 347 -2.16 -1.44 26.22
N LEU A 348 -1.55 -0.33 26.63
CA LEU A 348 -0.17 -0.22 27.07
C LEU A 348 -0.14 0.34 28.50
N SER A 349 0.43 -0.42 29.44
CA SER A 349 0.73 0.06 30.78
C SER A 349 2.08 0.77 30.80
N ILE A 350 2.15 1.95 31.42
CA ILE A 350 3.38 2.75 31.51
C ILE A 350 4.19 2.36 32.74
N GLU A 351 5.45 2.02 32.54
CA GLU A 351 6.39 1.65 33.62
C GLU A 351 7.05 2.85 34.34
#